data_AF-A0A975F3T7-F1
#
_entry.id   AF-A0A975F3T7-F1
#
_cell.length_a   1.000
_cell.length_b   1.000
_cell.length_c   1.000
_cell.angle_alpha   90.00
_cell.angle_beta   90.00
_cell.angle_gamma   90.00
#
_symmetry.space_group_name_H-M   'P 1'
#
loop_
_entity.id
_entity.type
_entity.pdbx_description
1 polymer ?
#
loop_
_entity_poly.entity_id
_entity_poly.type
_entity_poly.pdbx_seq_one_letter_code
_entity_poly.pdbx_strand_id
1 'polypeptide(L)'
;MKKKLWLLSFFNPFFPIFIFLTLKIYSQPTRSTIYDITAAPESVNSIKISWKFTGNSSDTSFEIYRALRPFSAAYELSENLKIAEIPQKERSYSDKVADYKEYYYAVIVKAPDGSGGIILPSINATVNGTRRKAAFSKNSKISQNHAQEKTYPEGVLREIPLPVIAVSGYGKNDEYPLKSKMVEAGENLSEKITEKPLLAPYAFEQDLVSPEGGDDYLLFDTLHKTFAKRKYEEGIIKLTEFLSVKHKKNTEDRAYFYLGQCQYFSGNFKDAVMSFLKIQDEYPNLTRKWIDSSLDLISVSNIAD
;
A
#
# COMPACT_ATOMS: atom_id res chain seq x y z
N MET A 1 -64.86 -23.27 -86.14
CA MET A 1 -64.13 -22.53 -87.19
C MET A 1 -64.44 -21.04 -87.09
N LYS A 2 -63.39 -20.22 -87.04
CA LYS A 2 -63.30 -18.77 -87.34
C LYS A 2 -64.13 -17.76 -86.51
N LYS A 3 -63.34 -17.00 -85.73
CA LYS A 3 -63.29 -15.52 -85.59
C LYS A 3 -64.53 -14.81 -85.02
N LYS A 4 -64.40 -14.35 -83.76
CA LYS A 4 -65.12 -13.18 -83.27
C LYS A 4 -64.14 -12.01 -83.11
N LEU A 5 -64.38 -11.01 -83.94
CA LEU A 5 -63.96 -9.63 -83.80
C LEU A 5 -64.78 -9.01 -82.66
N TRP A 6 -64.17 -8.25 -81.75
CA TRP A 6 -64.82 -7.06 -81.15
C TRP A 6 -63.79 -6.11 -80.56
N LEU A 7 -64.09 -4.83 -80.72
CA LEU A 7 -63.25 -3.66 -80.56
C LEU A 7 -62.76 -3.43 -79.13
N LEU A 8 -61.48 -3.06 -79.01
CA LEU A 8 -60.90 -2.39 -77.84
C LEU A 8 -60.96 -0.88 -78.07
N SER A 9 -61.49 -0.16 -77.08
CA SER A 9 -61.37 1.29 -77.01
C SER A 9 -61.21 1.75 -75.57
N PHE A 10 -60.16 2.54 -75.36
CA PHE A 10 -59.91 3.51 -74.28
C PHE A 10 -59.66 3.01 -72.85
N PHE A 11 -58.41 3.18 -72.39
CA PHE A 11 -58.10 4.11 -71.29
C PHE A 11 -56.60 4.46 -71.28
N ASN A 12 -56.29 5.75 -71.19
CA ASN A 12 -54.96 6.38 -71.18
C ASN A 12 -54.57 6.74 -69.71
N PRO A 13 -53.45 7.42 -69.41
CA PRO A 13 -52.14 6.88 -69.07
C PRO A 13 -51.69 7.20 -67.62
N PHE A 14 -50.73 6.46 -67.06
CA PHE A 14 -49.90 6.91 -65.93
C PHE A 14 -48.47 6.37 -66.11
N PHE A 15 -47.53 7.26 -66.40
CA PHE A 15 -46.10 6.95 -66.49
C PHE A 15 -45.38 7.69 -65.35
N PRO A 16 -44.82 7.00 -64.35
CA PRO A 16 -44.05 7.68 -63.31
C PRO A 16 -42.61 7.91 -63.79
N ILE A 17 -42.15 9.16 -63.65
CA ILE A 17 -40.78 9.62 -63.89
C ILE A 17 -39.93 9.26 -62.67
N PHE A 18 -38.90 8.42 -62.86
CA PHE A 18 -37.95 8.04 -61.81
C PHE A 18 -36.81 9.08 -61.76
N ILE A 19 -36.80 9.93 -60.73
CA ILE A 19 -35.68 10.82 -60.43
C ILE A 19 -34.64 10.02 -59.63
N PHE A 20 -33.52 9.68 -60.25
CA PHE A 20 -32.36 9.10 -59.56
C PHE A 20 -31.62 10.21 -58.81
N LEU A 21 -31.98 10.39 -57.53
CA LEU A 21 -31.23 11.22 -56.60
C LEU A 21 -29.94 10.47 -56.22
N THR A 22 -28.82 10.82 -56.86
CA THR A 22 -27.50 10.30 -56.48
C THR A 22 -27.05 10.96 -55.19
N LEU A 23 -27.37 10.34 -54.04
CA LEU A 23 -26.73 10.69 -52.78
C LEU A 23 -25.22 10.42 -52.93
N LYS A 24 -24.43 11.49 -53.08
CA LYS A 24 -23.01 11.43 -52.75
C LYS A 24 -22.91 11.18 -51.25
N ILE A 25 -22.67 9.93 -50.89
CA ILE A 25 -22.28 9.54 -49.54
C ILE A 25 -20.97 10.28 -49.26
N TYR A 26 -21.02 11.36 -48.49
CA TYR A 26 -19.83 11.96 -47.91
C TYR A 26 -19.22 10.92 -46.97
N SER A 27 -18.11 10.31 -47.40
CA SER A 27 -17.24 9.54 -46.52
C SER A 27 -16.81 10.49 -45.40
N GLN A 28 -17.24 10.23 -44.17
CA GLN A 28 -16.70 10.97 -43.03
C GLN A 28 -15.18 10.79 -43.02
N PRO A 29 -14.38 11.85 -42.77
CA PRO A 29 -12.95 11.68 -42.60
C PRO A 29 -12.75 10.67 -41.48
N THR A 30 -12.12 9.54 -41.80
CA THR A 30 -11.77 8.52 -40.81
C THR A 30 -10.90 9.22 -39.77
N ARG A 31 -11.45 9.40 -38.55
CA ARG A 31 -10.72 10.03 -37.46
C ARG A 31 -9.47 9.20 -37.22
N SER A 32 -8.31 9.85 -37.27
CA SER A 32 -7.04 9.22 -36.96
C SER A 32 -7.05 8.80 -35.48
N THR A 33 -6.96 7.50 -35.23
CA THR A 33 -6.96 6.98 -33.85
C THR A 33 -5.78 6.06 -33.61
N ILE A 34 -5.20 6.20 -32.43
CA ILE A 34 -4.19 5.30 -31.89
C ILE A 34 -4.91 4.28 -31.02
N TYR A 35 -4.54 3.02 -31.17
CA TYR A 35 -5.09 1.92 -30.38
C TYR A 35 -4.02 0.86 -30.09
N ASP A 36 -4.29 0.00 -29.12
CA ASP A 36 -3.44 -1.14 -28.76
C ASP A 36 -2.03 -0.71 -28.32
N ILE A 37 -1.97 0.29 -27.43
CA ILE A 37 -0.72 0.72 -26.81
C ILE A 37 -0.18 -0.39 -25.90
N THR A 38 1.07 -0.77 -26.14
CA THR A 38 1.79 -1.76 -25.36
C THR A 38 3.11 -1.18 -24.93
N ALA A 39 3.38 -1.26 -23.63
CA ALA A 39 4.68 -0.92 -23.09
C ALA A 39 5.31 -2.20 -22.52
N ALA A 40 6.55 -2.47 -22.90
CA ALA A 40 7.29 -3.66 -22.47
C ALA A 40 8.76 -3.30 -22.22
N PRO A 41 9.39 -3.84 -21.16
CA PRO A 41 10.80 -3.61 -20.91
C PRO A 41 11.65 -4.33 -21.96
N GLU A 42 12.46 -3.57 -22.70
CA GLU A 42 13.34 -4.10 -23.76
C GLU A 42 14.72 -4.43 -23.20
N SER A 43 15.28 -3.55 -22.38
CA SER A 43 16.61 -3.73 -21.78
C SER A 43 16.63 -3.42 -20.28
N VAL A 44 17.81 -3.54 -19.67
CA VAL A 44 18.01 -3.18 -18.26
C VAL A 44 17.61 -1.73 -18.00
N ASN A 45 17.73 -0.80 -18.97
CA ASN A 45 17.49 0.64 -18.77
C ASN A 45 16.54 1.27 -19.79
N SER A 46 15.78 0.46 -20.55
CA SER A 46 14.85 0.97 -21.55
C SER A 46 13.50 0.25 -21.54
N ILE A 47 12.44 1.04 -21.74
CA ILE A 47 11.07 0.59 -21.93
C ILE A 47 10.69 0.90 -23.37
N LYS A 48 10.30 -0.13 -24.11
CA LYS A 48 9.80 0.00 -25.48
C LYS A 48 8.30 0.13 -25.46
N ILE A 49 7.81 1.15 -26.15
CA ILE A 49 6.40 1.45 -26.34
C ILE A 49 6.09 1.17 -27.81
N SER A 50 5.05 0.40 -28.08
CA SER A 50 4.53 0.15 -29.42
C SER A 50 3.03 0.41 -29.47
N TRP A 51 2.55 0.94 -30.59
CA TRP A 51 1.14 1.26 -30.80
C TRP A 51 0.72 0.98 -32.24
N LYS A 52 -0.59 0.80 -32.44
CA LYS A 52 -1.21 0.72 -33.77
C LYS A 52 -1.93 2.01 -34.08
N PHE A 53 -1.99 2.35 -35.35
CA PHE A 53 -2.57 3.59 -35.84
C PHE A 53 -3.42 3.32 -37.07
N THR A 54 -4.62 3.90 -37.11
CA THR A 54 -5.50 3.92 -38.29
C THR A 54 -5.80 5.37 -38.66
N GLY A 55 -5.47 5.77 -39.90
CA GLY A 55 -5.65 7.13 -40.40
C GLY A 55 -4.81 7.39 -41.66
N ASN A 56 -5.27 8.26 -42.56
CA ASN A 56 -4.64 8.55 -43.85
C ASN A 56 -4.06 9.97 -43.97
N SER A 57 -3.81 10.66 -42.86
CA SER A 57 -3.22 12.00 -42.90
C SER A 57 -1.70 11.92 -42.72
N SER A 58 -0.97 12.31 -43.77
CA SER A 58 0.50 12.31 -43.88
C SER A 58 1.19 13.35 -42.98
N ASP A 59 0.43 14.26 -42.39
CA ASP A 59 0.96 15.51 -41.78
C ASP A 59 0.80 15.52 -40.26
N THR A 60 0.54 14.37 -39.64
CA THR A 60 0.30 14.27 -38.19
C THR A 60 1.51 13.68 -37.45
N SER A 61 2.00 14.38 -36.42
CA SER A 61 3.02 13.87 -35.50
C SER A 61 2.37 13.15 -34.31
N PHE A 62 3.09 12.18 -33.73
CA PHE A 62 2.71 11.51 -32.50
C PHE A 62 3.39 12.18 -31.31
N GLU A 63 2.64 12.43 -30.24
CA GLU A 63 3.19 12.93 -28.99
C GLU A 63 3.09 11.85 -27.92
N ILE A 64 4.23 11.58 -27.27
CA ILE A 64 4.33 10.56 -26.23
C ILE A 64 4.49 11.23 -24.87
N TYR A 65 3.67 10.78 -23.93
CA TYR A 65 3.63 11.28 -22.56
C TYR A 65 3.99 10.17 -21.57
N ARG A 66 4.67 10.55 -20.47
CA ARG A 66 4.98 9.64 -19.36
C ARG A 66 4.57 10.25 -18.03
N ALA A 67 3.90 9.44 -17.22
CA ALA A 67 3.50 9.78 -15.87
C ALA A 67 3.81 8.65 -14.86
N LEU A 68 3.79 9.00 -13.58
CA LEU A 68 3.89 8.08 -12.44
C LEU A 68 2.51 7.58 -11.96
N ARG A 69 1.44 8.00 -12.64
CA ARG A 69 0.05 7.62 -12.40
C ARG A 69 -0.63 7.37 -13.74
N PRO A 70 -1.67 6.51 -13.80
CA PRO A 70 -2.40 6.26 -15.03
C PRO A 70 -3.12 7.53 -15.51
N PHE A 71 -3.11 7.77 -16.82
CA PHE A 71 -3.82 8.89 -17.44
C PHE A 71 -5.32 8.60 -17.50
N SER A 72 -6.13 9.50 -16.96
CA SER A 72 -7.59 9.35 -16.94
C SER A 72 -8.29 10.24 -17.99
N ALA A 73 -7.69 11.39 -18.33
CA ALA A 73 -8.30 12.35 -19.23
C ALA A 73 -7.26 13.23 -19.96
N ALA A 74 -7.68 13.86 -21.06
CA ALA A 74 -6.82 14.68 -21.91
C ALA A 74 -6.31 15.98 -21.22
N TYR A 75 -6.98 16.49 -20.18
CA TYR A 75 -6.53 17.69 -19.45
C TYR A 75 -5.25 17.45 -18.63
N GLU A 76 -4.90 16.19 -18.37
CA GLU A 76 -3.71 15.82 -17.58
C GLU A 76 -2.42 15.89 -18.42
N LEU A 77 -2.57 16.06 -19.74
CA LEU A 77 -1.47 16.19 -20.69
C LEU A 77 -0.89 17.62 -20.60
N SER A 78 0.11 17.77 -19.75
CA SER A 78 0.90 19.00 -19.67
C SER A 78 2.18 18.87 -20.50
N GLU A 79 2.71 19.99 -20.98
CA GLU A 79 3.99 20.02 -21.73
C GLU A 79 5.15 19.39 -20.93
N ASN A 80 5.11 19.47 -19.60
CA ASN A 80 6.10 18.89 -18.69
C ASN A 80 6.11 17.34 -18.69
N LEU A 81 5.03 16.70 -19.14
CA LEU A 81 4.91 15.24 -19.21
C LEU A 81 5.26 14.69 -20.60
N LYS A 82 5.48 15.56 -21.59
CA LYS A 82 5.83 15.19 -22.96
C LYS A 82 7.29 14.74 -23.03
N ILE A 83 7.53 13.53 -23.51
CA ILE A 83 8.89 13.01 -23.70
C ILE A 83 9.40 13.29 -25.12
N ALA A 84 8.56 13.02 -26.12
CA ALA A 84 8.99 13.03 -27.52
C ALA A 84 7.84 13.36 -28.46
N GLU A 85 8.20 13.98 -29.58
CA GLU A 85 7.35 14.16 -30.75
C GLU A 85 7.96 13.37 -31.91
N ILE A 86 7.21 12.40 -32.45
CA ILE A 86 7.71 11.40 -33.40
C ILE A 86 6.93 11.52 -34.72
N PRO A 87 7.60 11.44 -35.88
CA PRO A 87 6.90 11.40 -37.16
C PRO A 87 6.11 10.08 -37.32
N GLN A 88 4.97 10.16 -37.99
CA GLN A 88 4.00 9.05 -38.15
C GLN A 88 4.57 7.71 -38.66
N LYS A 89 5.75 7.73 -39.31
CA LYS A 89 6.40 6.56 -39.87
C LYS A 89 6.89 5.57 -38.81
N GLU A 90 7.17 6.06 -37.60
CA GLU A 90 7.64 5.23 -36.50
C GLU A 90 6.47 4.80 -35.62
N ARG A 91 6.37 3.48 -35.39
CA ARG A 91 5.30 2.85 -34.60
C ARG A 91 5.79 2.33 -33.24
N SER A 92 7.03 2.65 -32.89
CA SER A 92 7.64 2.26 -31.64
C SER A 92 8.62 3.30 -31.14
N TYR A 93 8.63 3.53 -29.84
CA TYR A 93 9.56 4.43 -29.17
C TYR A 93 10.26 3.71 -28.02
N SER A 94 11.53 3.99 -27.79
CA SER A 94 12.30 3.43 -26.68
C SER A 94 12.63 4.55 -25.69
N ASP A 95 11.98 4.52 -24.52
CA ASP A 95 12.21 5.46 -23.43
C ASP A 95 13.35 4.94 -22.53
N LYS A 96 14.32 5.81 -22.22
CA LYS A 96 15.45 5.49 -21.34
C LYS A 96 15.12 5.93 -19.93
N VAL A 97 15.03 4.98 -19.01
CA VAL A 97 14.60 5.24 -17.63
C VAL A 97 15.61 4.70 -16.63
N ALA A 98 16.10 5.58 -15.75
CA ALA A 98 17.10 5.26 -14.73
C ALA A 98 16.49 4.67 -13.44
N ASP A 99 15.22 4.93 -13.16
CA ASP A 99 14.57 4.48 -11.92
C ASP A 99 13.82 3.14 -12.10
N TYR A 100 13.56 2.44 -10.98
CA TYR A 100 12.71 1.24 -10.91
C TYR A 100 11.23 1.55 -10.64
N LYS A 101 10.83 2.82 -10.79
CA LYS A 101 9.44 3.25 -10.62
C LYS A 101 8.55 2.68 -11.72
N GLU A 102 7.26 2.67 -11.44
CA GLU A 102 6.24 2.20 -12.35
C GLU A 102 5.78 3.38 -13.23
N TYR A 103 5.88 3.20 -14.54
CA TYR A 103 5.61 4.24 -15.53
C TYR A 103 4.40 3.91 -16.38
N TYR A 104 3.60 4.95 -16.62
CA TYR A 104 2.42 4.92 -17.47
C TYR A 104 2.66 5.81 -18.68
N TYR A 105 2.27 5.32 -19.85
CA TYR A 105 2.50 6.00 -21.12
C TYR A 105 1.18 6.28 -21.83
N ALA A 106 1.11 7.43 -22.48
CA ALA A 106 0.02 7.78 -23.39
C ALA A 106 0.59 8.29 -24.71
N VAL A 107 -0.08 7.97 -25.81
CA VAL A 107 0.29 8.45 -27.15
C VAL A 107 -0.92 9.12 -27.79
N ILE A 108 -0.75 10.35 -28.25
CA ILE A 108 -1.80 11.10 -28.95
C ILE A 108 -1.31 11.52 -30.34
N VAL A 109 -2.28 11.78 -31.22
CA VAL A 109 -2.04 12.35 -32.54
C VAL A 109 -2.18 13.86 -32.42
N LYS A 110 -1.19 14.60 -32.91
CA LYS A 110 -1.27 16.05 -33.02
C LYS A 110 -2.12 16.41 -34.25
N ALA A 111 -3.33 16.90 -34.00
CA ALA A 111 -4.17 17.47 -35.05
C ALA A 111 -3.72 18.91 -35.37
N PRO A 112 -3.84 19.37 -36.63
CA PRO A 112 -3.42 20.72 -37.04
C PRO A 112 -4.20 21.86 -36.36
N ASP A 113 -5.32 21.56 -35.71
CA ASP A 113 -6.16 22.50 -34.95
C ASP A 113 -5.82 22.56 -33.44
N GLY A 114 -4.82 21.79 -32.98
CA GLY A 114 -4.46 21.71 -31.57
C GLY A 114 -5.51 21.03 -30.69
N SER A 115 -6.57 20.44 -31.28
CA SER A 115 -7.52 19.62 -30.54
C SER A 115 -6.86 18.27 -30.22
N GLY A 116 -6.23 18.22 -29.06
CA GLY A 116 -5.59 17.01 -28.54
C GLY A 116 -6.59 15.85 -28.51
N GLY A 117 -6.20 14.71 -29.09
CA GLY A 117 -7.05 13.53 -29.14
C GLY A 117 -7.53 13.10 -27.75
N ILE A 118 -8.72 12.49 -27.71
CA ILE A 118 -9.33 11.97 -26.48
C ILE A 118 -8.43 10.88 -25.88
N ILE A 119 -8.10 10.97 -24.59
CA ILE A 119 -7.47 9.88 -23.85
C ILE A 119 -8.52 8.85 -23.42
N LEU A 120 -8.28 7.60 -23.78
CA LEU A 120 -9.06 6.43 -23.46
C LEU A 120 -8.13 5.37 -22.84
N PRO A 121 -8.26 5.10 -21.53
CA PRO A 121 -7.50 4.03 -20.87
C PRO A 121 -7.60 2.71 -21.63
N SER A 122 -6.47 1.98 -21.72
CA SER A 122 -6.31 0.72 -22.45
C SER A 122 -6.36 0.81 -23.98
N ILE A 123 -6.63 1.99 -24.55
CA ILE A 123 -6.62 2.19 -26.01
C ILE A 123 -5.38 2.98 -26.41
N ASN A 124 -5.26 4.21 -25.91
CA ASN A 124 -4.13 5.09 -26.19
C ASN A 124 -3.33 5.48 -24.92
N ALA A 125 -3.74 4.97 -23.76
CA ALA A 125 -3.00 5.06 -22.51
C ALA A 125 -2.88 3.68 -21.83
N THR A 126 -1.71 3.38 -21.27
CA THR A 126 -1.49 2.12 -20.54
C THR A 126 -2.12 2.18 -19.15
N VAL A 127 -2.91 1.17 -18.78
CA VAL A 127 -3.49 1.02 -17.43
C VAL A 127 -2.55 0.28 -16.48
N ASN A 128 -1.84 -0.72 -16.99
CA ASN A 128 -0.81 -1.41 -16.22
C ASN A 128 0.50 -0.67 -16.39
N GLY A 129 1.14 -0.34 -15.26
CA GLY A 129 2.40 0.34 -15.30
C GLY A 129 3.53 -0.61 -15.69
N THR A 130 4.57 -0.03 -16.27
CA THR A 130 5.72 -0.79 -16.74
C THR A 130 6.97 -0.39 -15.99
N ARG A 131 7.77 -1.39 -15.65
CA ARG A 131 9.04 -1.23 -14.95
C ARG A 131 10.15 -1.89 -15.75
N ARG A 132 11.36 -1.35 -15.63
CA ARG A 132 12.57 -1.94 -16.22
C ARG A 132 12.75 -3.40 -15.79
N LYS A 133 13.32 -4.23 -16.67
CA LYS A 133 13.62 -5.63 -16.35
C LYS A 133 14.76 -5.67 -15.33
N ALA A 134 14.53 -6.29 -14.18
CA ALA A 134 15.59 -6.56 -13.22
C ALA A 134 16.63 -7.47 -13.89
N ALA A 135 17.89 -7.04 -13.91
CA ALA A 135 19.00 -7.88 -14.34
C ALA A 135 19.23 -8.96 -13.27
N PHE A 136 18.49 -10.06 -13.36
CA PHE A 136 18.89 -11.27 -12.65
C PHE A 136 20.20 -11.74 -13.26
N SER A 137 21.29 -11.57 -12.50
CA SER A 137 22.57 -12.18 -12.84
C SER A 137 22.37 -13.69 -12.91
N LYS A 138 22.49 -14.27 -14.11
CA LYS A 138 22.46 -15.73 -14.32
C LYS A 138 23.69 -16.44 -13.70
N ASN A 139 24.56 -15.73 -12.98
CA ASN A 139 25.79 -16.28 -12.40
C ASN A 139 25.64 -16.82 -10.97
N SER A 140 24.44 -17.14 -10.51
CA SER A 140 24.30 -18.15 -9.47
C SER A 140 24.30 -19.51 -10.15
N LYS A 141 25.49 -20.10 -10.35
CA LYS A 141 25.61 -21.56 -10.47
C LYS A 141 25.11 -22.12 -9.13
N ILE A 142 23.80 -22.37 -9.04
CA ILE A 142 23.26 -23.24 -8.01
C ILE A 142 23.90 -24.58 -8.30
N SER A 143 24.89 -24.96 -7.49
CA SER A 143 25.54 -26.25 -7.60
C SER A 143 24.44 -27.30 -7.57
N GLN A 144 24.23 -28.01 -8.69
CA GLN A 144 23.25 -29.09 -8.81
C GLN A 144 23.74 -30.34 -8.08
N ASN A 145 24.17 -30.19 -6.84
CA ASN A 145 24.22 -31.28 -5.89
C ASN A 145 22.97 -31.14 -5.04
N HIS A 146 21.83 -31.57 -5.59
CA HIS A 146 20.67 -31.90 -4.76
C HIS A 146 21.10 -33.04 -3.84
N ALA A 147 21.65 -32.69 -2.67
CA ALA A 147 21.83 -33.65 -1.60
C ALA A 147 20.42 -34.13 -1.23
N GLN A 148 20.18 -35.43 -1.40
CA GLN A 148 18.93 -36.05 -0.96
C GLN A 148 18.69 -35.71 0.51
N GLU A 149 17.45 -35.35 0.84
CA GLU A 149 17.07 -35.01 2.21
C GLU A 149 17.31 -36.23 3.11
N LYS A 150 18.30 -36.14 4.02
CA LYS A 150 18.46 -37.12 5.09
C LYS A 150 17.29 -36.97 6.05
N THR A 151 16.46 -38.01 6.19
CA THR A 151 15.43 -38.06 7.23
C THR A 151 16.09 -38.31 8.58
N TYR A 152 15.88 -37.41 9.54
CA TYR A 152 16.41 -37.55 10.90
C TYR A 152 15.34 -38.13 11.83
N PRO A 153 15.68 -39.07 12.72
CA PRO A 153 14.76 -39.56 13.76
C PRO A 153 14.43 -38.45 14.77
N GLU A 154 13.26 -38.58 15.41
CA GLU A 154 12.71 -37.59 16.34
C GLU A 154 13.66 -37.36 17.53
N GLY A 155 13.97 -36.09 17.83
CA GLY A 155 14.87 -35.70 18.93
C GLY A 155 16.36 -35.58 18.58
N VAL A 156 16.78 -35.91 17.35
CA VAL A 156 18.17 -35.73 16.92
C VAL A 156 18.35 -34.39 16.19
N LEU A 157 19.37 -33.63 16.59
CA LEU A 157 19.75 -32.38 15.93
C LEU A 157 20.18 -32.65 14.49
N ARG A 158 19.66 -31.86 13.56
CA ARG A 158 20.03 -31.94 12.14
C ARG A 158 21.48 -31.51 11.97
N GLU A 159 22.25 -32.28 11.19
CA GLU A 159 23.66 -31.95 10.86
C GLU A 159 23.75 -30.71 9.95
N ILE A 160 22.74 -30.50 9.10
CA ILE A 160 22.72 -29.41 8.13
C ILE A 160 21.79 -28.31 8.66
N PRO A 161 22.25 -27.05 8.76
CA PRO A 161 21.38 -25.95 9.12
C PRO A 161 20.25 -25.81 8.08
N LEU A 162 19.13 -25.23 8.49
CA LEU A 162 18.02 -25.00 7.58
C LEU A 162 18.49 -24.24 6.32
N PRO A 163 18.05 -24.66 5.12
CA PRO A 163 18.32 -23.92 3.89
C PRO A 163 17.81 -22.49 4.04
N VAL A 164 18.70 -21.51 3.94
CA VAL A 164 18.31 -20.11 4.00
C VAL A 164 17.68 -19.74 2.65
N ILE A 165 16.40 -19.37 2.65
CA ILE A 165 15.76 -18.79 1.47
C ILE A 165 16.35 -17.38 1.30
N ALA A 166 17.27 -17.22 0.34
CA ALA A 166 17.71 -15.91 -0.09
C ALA A 166 16.57 -15.24 -0.86
N VAL A 167 15.60 -14.68 -0.13
CA VAL A 167 14.61 -13.77 -0.71
C VAL A 167 15.39 -12.60 -1.29
N SER A 168 15.30 -12.43 -2.62
CA SER A 168 15.94 -11.35 -3.38
C SER A 168 15.59 -10.00 -2.76
N GLY A 169 16.45 -9.50 -1.87
CA GLY A 169 16.22 -8.28 -1.09
C GLY A 169 16.93 -8.26 0.26
N TYR A 170 17.24 -9.42 0.84
CA TYR A 170 18.19 -9.49 1.95
C TYR A 170 19.60 -9.55 1.37
N GLY A 171 20.23 -8.38 1.32
CA GLY A 171 21.59 -8.21 0.87
C GLY A 171 22.55 -9.11 1.64
N LYS A 172 23.66 -9.46 0.98
CA LYS A 172 24.86 -9.82 1.72
C LYS A 172 25.05 -8.78 2.82
N ASN A 173 25.24 -9.24 4.06
CA ASN A 173 25.72 -8.39 5.14
C ASN A 173 27.19 -8.06 4.82
N ASP A 174 27.43 -7.28 3.77
CA ASP A 174 28.69 -6.62 3.60
C ASP A 174 28.67 -5.52 4.68
N GLU A 175 29.46 -5.70 5.74
CA GLU A 175 29.62 -4.69 6.77
C GLU A 175 30.27 -3.45 6.14
N TYR A 176 29.44 -2.51 5.70
CA TYR A 176 29.93 -1.20 5.27
C TYR A 176 30.20 -0.37 6.54
N PRO A 177 31.46 0.04 6.80
CA PRO A 177 31.72 0.93 7.91
C PRO A 177 30.87 2.20 7.76
N LEU A 178 30.09 2.52 8.80
CA LEU A 178 29.26 3.72 8.83
C LEU A 178 30.13 4.94 8.55
N LYS A 179 29.65 5.85 7.68
CA LYS A 179 30.37 7.10 7.40
C LYS A 179 30.50 7.88 8.70
N SER A 180 31.67 8.47 8.96
CA SER A 180 31.95 9.24 10.20
C SER A 180 30.86 10.28 10.54
N LYS A 181 30.30 10.96 9.53
CA LYS A 181 29.18 11.90 9.71
C LYS A 181 27.89 11.26 10.25
N MET A 182 27.62 9.99 9.91
CA MET A 182 26.48 9.23 10.43
C MET A 182 26.73 8.77 11.85
N VAL A 183 27.97 8.40 12.19
CA VAL A 183 28.36 8.03 13.56
C VAL A 183 28.22 9.25 14.47
N GLU A 184 28.77 10.40 14.07
CA GLU A 184 28.65 11.66 14.80
C GLU A 184 27.19 12.11 14.94
N ALA A 185 26.37 12.00 13.88
CA ALA A 185 24.94 12.30 13.98
C ALA A 185 24.21 11.33 14.93
N GLY A 186 24.56 10.04 14.91
CA GLY A 186 24.03 9.02 15.80
C GLY A 186 24.41 9.24 17.26
N GLU A 187 25.66 9.62 17.53
CA GLU A 187 26.14 9.96 18.87
C GLU A 187 25.41 11.20 19.41
N ASN A 188 25.27 12.26 18.62
CA ASN A 188 24.51 13.45 18.99
C ASN A 188 23.00 13.18 19.21
N LEU A 189 22.44 12.18 18.53
CA LEU A 189 21.05 11.72 18.76
C LEU A 189 20.93 10.88 20.03
N SER A 190 21.94 10.05 20.32
CA SER A 190 22.00 9.19 21.51
C SER A 190 22.22 9.98 22.80
N GLU A 191 23.09 10.99 22.78
CA GLU A 191 23.32 11.89 23.92
C GLU A 191 22.06 12.67 24.33
N LYS A 192 21.08 12.77 23.43
CA LYS A 192 19.79 13.44 23.66
C LYS A 192 18.66 12.47 24.02
N ILE A 193 18.97 11.21 24.34
CA ILE A 193 18.03 10.32 25.01
C ILE A 193 18.03 10.70 26.49
N THR A 194 17.37 11.81 26.81
CA THR A 194 16.95 12.06 28.19
C THR A 194 16.10 10.87 28.61
N GLU A 195 16.59 10.10 29.57
CA GLU A 195 15.82 9.04 30.24
C GLU A 195 14.42 9.58 30.54
N LYS A 196 13.41 9.03 29.87
CA LYS A 196 12.03 9.50 30.02
C LYS A 196 11.65 9.25 31.48
N PRO A 197 11.30 10.29 32.25
CA PRO A 197 11.03 10.13 33.67
C PRO A 197 9.85 9.18 33.87
N LEU A 198 9.95 8.30 34.88
CA LEU A 198 8.87 7.39 35.25
C LEU A 198 7.58 8.17 35.51
N LEU A 199 6.45 7.59 35.09
CA LEU A 199 5.15 8.19 35.33
C LEU A 199 4.84 8.25 36.83
N ALA A 200 4.21 9.34 37.27
CA ALA A 200 3.74 9.45 38.65
C ALA A 200 2.53 8.52 38.88
N PRO A 201 2.38 7.91 40.08
CA PRO A 201 1.22 7.12 40.43
C PRO A 201 -0.06 7.94 40.26
N TYR A 202 -1.08 7.35 39.62
CA TYR A 202 -2.37 8.00 39.42
C TYR A 202 -3.44 7.30 40.25
N ALA A 203 -4.15 8.05 41.09
CA ALA A 203 -5.31 7.59 41.84
C ALA A 203 -6.59 8.18 41.24
N PHE A 204 -7.64 7.36 41.10
CA PHE A 204 -8.95 7.83 40.65
C PHE A 204 -9.61 8.70 41.71
N GLU A 205 -10.40 9.68 41.29
CA GLU A 205 -11.09 10.61 42.19
C GLU A 205 -12.04 9.89 43.15
N GLN A 206 -12.65 8.80 42.67
CA GLN A 206 -13.59 7.97 43.42
C GLN A 206 -12.93 7.23 44.59
N ASP A 207 -11.62 7.00 44.53
CA ASP A 207 -10.88 6.24 45.54
C ASP A 207 -10.05 7.16 46.47
N LEU A 208 -10.22 8.48 46.37
CA LEU A 208 -9.61 9.46 47.29
C LEU A 208 -10.37 9.58 48.62
N VAL A 209 -11.67 9.29 48.60
CA VAL A 209 -12.57 9.43 49.76
C VAL A 209 -13.09 8.05 50.14
N SER A 210 -13.18 7.77 51.44
CA SER A 210 -13.72 6.50 51.93
C SER A 210 -15.18 6.34 51.46
N PRO A 211 -15.51 5.31 50.66
CA PRO A 211 -16.87 5.07 50.19
C PRO A 211 -17.78 4.51 51.29
N GLU A 212 -19.09 4.51 51.05
CA GLU A 212 -20.13 4.09 52.03
C GLU A 212 -20.13 2.57 52.35
N GLY A 213 -19.28 1.78 51.71
CA GLY A 213 -19.07 0.35 52.00
C GLY A 213 -19.07 -0.54 50.75
N GLY A 214 -18.87 -1.85 50.94
CA GLY A 214 -18.89 -2.85 49.86
C GLY A 214 -17.54 -3.08 49.17
N ASP A 215 -17.58 -3.52 47.92
CA ASP A 215 -16.38 -3.84 47.12
C ASP A 215 -15.45 -2.63 46.94
N ASP A 216 -16.03 -1.44 46.82
CA ASP A 216 -15.28 -0.18 46.68
C ASP A 216 -14.48 0.15 47.95
N TYR A 217 -14.99 -0.23 49.14
CA TYR A 217 -14.27 -0.06 50.40
C TYR A 217 -13.08 -1.02 50.51
N LEU A 218 -13.23 -2.27 50.06
CA LEU A 218 -12.14 -3.25 50.06
C LEU A 218 -11.00 -2.81 49.13
N LEU A 219 -11.33 -2.27 47.96
CA LEU A 219 -10.35 -1.67 47.06
C LEU A 219 -9.65 -0.47 47.72
N PHE A 220 -10.42 0.45 48.30
CA PHE A 220 -9.87 1.62 49.01
C PHE A 220 -8.91 1.22 50.15
N ASP A 221 -9.29 0.29 51.02
CA ASP A 221 -8.44 -0.20 52.12
C ASP A 221 -7.15 -0.86 51.60
N THR A 222 -7.26 -1.62 50.51
CA THR A 222 -6.12 -2.24 49.85
C THR A 222 -5.14 -1.20 49.30
N LEU A 223 -5.65 -0.15 48.65
CA LEU A 223 -4.84 0.94 48.11
C LEU A 223 -4.18 1.75 49.22
N HIS A 224 -4.92 2.12 50.26
CA HIS A 224 -4.38 2.88 51.38
C HIS A 224 -3.29 2.09 52.13
N LYS A 225 -3.39 0.76 52.20
CA LYS A 225 -2.35 -0.07 52.82
C LYS A 225 -1.09 -0.23 51.95
N THR A 226 -1.25 -0.28 50.63
CA THR A 226 -0.18 -0.67 49.68
C THR A 226 0.45 0.55 49.00
N PHE A 227 -0.35 1.40 48.35
CA PHE A 227 0.09 2.60 47.63
C PHE A 227 0.65 3.67 48.58
N ALA A 228 0.00 3.92 49.73
CA ALA A 228 0.52 4.91 50.69
C ALA A 228 1.90 4.53 51.25
N LYS A 229 2.21 3.23 51.31
CA LYS A 229 3.48 2.69 51.80
C LYS A 229 4.48 2.38 50.67
N ARG A 230 4.13 2.64 49.41
CA ARG A 230 4.93 2.30 48.20
C ARG A 230 5.31 0.80 48.11
N LYS A 231 4.49 -0.07 48.69
CA LYS A 231 4.71 -1.52 48.71
C LYS A 231 3.99 -2.17 47.53
N TYR A 232 4.54 -2.02 46.33
CA TYR A 232 3.88 -2.45 45.09
C TYR A 232 3.82 -3.97 44.95
N GLU A 233 4.84 -4.70 45.40
CA GLU A 233 4.85 -6.18 45.36
C GLU A 233 3.74 -6.80 46.23
N GLU A 234 3.57 -6.31 47.46
CA GLU A 234 2.45 -6.71 48.33
C GLU A 234 1.10 -6.30 47.74
N GLY A 235 1.07 -5.18 47.00
CA GLY A 235 -0.12 -4.68 46.30
C GLY A 235 -0.57 -5.57 45.16
N ILE A 236 0.38 -6.11 44.38
CA ILE A 236 0.07 -7.07 43.31
C ILE A 236 -0.66 -8.28 43.87
N ILE A 237 -0.15 -8.89 44.94
CA ILE A 237 -0.75 -10.09 45.56
C ILE A 237 -2.18 -9.80 45.99
N LYS A 238 -2.40 -8.72 46.76
CA LYS A 238 -3.73 -8.35 47.28
C LYS A 238 -4.72 -7.98 46.18
N LEU A 239 -4.28 -7.28 45.14
CA LEU A 239 -5.14 -6.92 44.01
C LEU A 239 -5.49 -8.14 43.14
N THR A 240 -4.56 -9.09 42.99
CA THR A 240 -4.87 -10.36 42.30
C THR A 240 -5.85 -11.24 43.08
N GLU A 241 -5.74 -11.25 44.42
CA GLU A 241 -6.71 -11.91 45.29
C GLU A 241 -8.09 -11.26 45.17
N PHE A 242 -8.16 -9.92 45.18
CA PHE A 242 -9.38 -9.17 44.96
C PHE A 242 -10.02 -9.53 43.61
N LEU A 243 -9.24 -9.52 42.52
CA LEU A 243 -9.73 -9.86 41.18
C LEU A 243 -10.09 -11.35 40.99
N SER A 244 -9.77 -12.22 41.95
CA SER A 244 -10.17 -13.63 41.91
C SER A 244 -11.65 -13.82 42.26
N VAL A 245 -12.24 -12.84 42.94
CA VAL A 245 -13.68 -12.80 43.25
C VAL A 245 -14.37 -11.88 42.25
N LYS A 246 -15.61 -12.24 41.87
CA LYS A 246 -16.41 -11.42 40.96
C LYS A 246 -16.95 -10.20 41.70
N HIS A 247 -16.64 -9.02 41.19
CA HIS A 247 -17.05 -7.73 41.73
C HIS A 247 -17.91 -6.96 40.73
N LYS A 248 -18.30 -5.74 41.12
CA LYS A 248 -18.94 -4.80 40.20
C LYS A 248 -17.94 -4.43 39.09
N LYS A 249 -18.38 -4.44 37.82
CA LYS A 249 -17.55 -4.15 36.64
C LYS A 249 -16.67 -2.89 36.81
N ASN A 250 -17.26 -1.77 37.24
CA ASN A 250 -16.51 -0.52 37.45
C ASN A 250 -15.36 -0.67 38.49
N THR A 251 -15.59 -1.44 39.55
CA THR A 251 -14.60 -1.70 40.60
C THR A 251 -13.50 -2.65 40.10
N GLU A 252 -13.87 -3.66 39.29
CA GLU A 252 -12.92 -4.55 38.62
C GLU A 252 -12.02 -3.77 37.65
N ASP A 253 -12.59 -2.88 36.83
CA ASP A 253 -11.84 -2.06 35.87
C ASP A 253 -10.81 -1.16 36.59
N ARG A 254 -11.20 -0.51 37.70
CA ARG A 254 -10.27 0.25 38.54
C ARG A 254 -9.20 -0.63 39.17
N ALA A 255 -9.58 -1.81 39.67
CA ALA A 255 -8.62 -2.75 40.27
C ALA A 255 -7.58 -3.26 39.26
N TYR A 256 -7.97 -3.56 38.01
CA TYR A 256 -7.04 -3.88 36.93
C TYR A 256 -6.08 -2.73 36.62
N PHE A 257 -6.56 -1.49 36.69
CA PHE A 257 -5.72 -0.31 36.47
C PHE A 257 -4.65 -0.16 37.56
N TYR A 258 -5.04 -0.31 38.83
CA TYR A 258 -4.09 -0.28 39.94
C TYR A 258 -3.12 -1.46 39.92
N LEU A 259 -3.56 -2.64 39.49
CA LEU A 259 -2.69 -3.79 39.30
C LEU A 259 -1.60 -3.47 38.26
N GLY A 260 -1.99 -2.90 37.11
CA GLY A 260 -1.04 -2.48 36.08
C GLY A 260 -0.03 -1.45 36.57
N GLN A 261 -0.46 -0.49 37.39
CA GLN A 261 0.46 0.47 38.01
C GLN A 261 1.45 -0.20 38.98
N CYS A 262 0.98 -1.10 39.85
CA CYS A 262 1.87 -1.82 40.75
C CYS A 262 2.90 -2.65 39.98
N GLN A 263 2.49 -3.34 38.92
CA GLN A 263 3.37 -4.11 38.05
C GLN A 263 4.40 -3.21 37.34
N TYR A 264 3.98 -2.02 36.88
CA TYR A 264 4.86 -1.03 36.29
C TYR A 264 5.95 -0.56 37.26
N PHE A 265 5.58 -0.21 38.50
CA PHE A 265 6.57 0.22 39.51
C PHE A 265 7.45 -0.92 40.03
N SER A 266 6.99 -2.16 39.96
CA SER A 266 7.79 -3.35 40.26
C SER A 266 8.72 -3.79 39.12
N GLY A 267 8.68 -3.12 37.95
CA GLY A 267 9.53 -3.45 36.79
C GLY A 267 8.98 -4.58 35.90
N ASN A 268 7.81 -5.12 36.21
CA ASN A 268 7.15 -6.18 35.43
C ASN A 268 6.32 -5.56 34.29
N PHE A 269 6.99 -4.90 33.35
CA PHE A 269 6.33 -4.11 32.29
C PHE A 269 5.45 -4.95 31.36
N LYS A 270 5.82 -6.22 31.10
CA LYS A 270 5.04 -7.12 30.25
C LYS A 270 3.65 -7.37 30.83
N ASP A 271 3.58 -7.68 32.11
CA ASP A 271 2.32 -7.94 32.81
C ASP A 271 1.53 -6.65 33.00
N ALA A 272 2.21 -5.52 33.22
CA ALA A 272 1.58 -4.21 33.31
C ALA A 272 0.81 -3.86 32.02
N VAL A 273 1.43 -4.05 30.85
CA VAL A 273 0.77 -3.84 29.55
C VAL A 273 -0.47 -4.72 29.41
N MET A 274 -0.39 -6.00 29.79
CA MET A 274 -1.54 -6.92 29.73
C MET A 274 -2.70 -6.46 30.62
N SER A 275 -2.38 -6.01 31.84
CA SER A 275 -3.38 -5.45 32.76
C SER A 275 -4.03 -4.19 32.19
N PHE A 276 -3.25 -3.29 31.58
CA PHE A 276 -3.74 -2.08 30.93
C PHE A 276 -4.59 -2.38 29.68
N LEU A 277 -4.22 -3.36 28.86
CA LEU A 277 -5.00 -3.71 27.66
C LEU A 277 -6.42 -4.16 27.98
N LYS A 278 -6.64 -4.86 29.10
CA LYS A 278 -7.99 -5.31 29.52
C LYS A 278 -8.97 -4.15 29.76
N ILE A 279 -8.45 -2.98 30.11
CA ILE A 279 -9.19 -1.78 30.51
C ILE A 279 -9.14 -0.68 29.45
N GLN A 280 -8.54 -0.96 28.29
CA GLN A 280 -8.34 0.02 27.24
C GLN A 280 -9.66 0.63 26.75
N ASP A 281 -10.73 -0.18 26.71
CA ASP A 281 -12.04 0.27 26.21
C ASP A 281 -12.70 1.29 27.13
N GLU A 282 -12.53 1.14 28.45
CA GLU A 282 -13.13 2.03 29.46
C GLU A 282 -12.28 3.30 29.69
N TYR A 283 -10.95 3.18 29.66
CA TYR A 283 -10.02 4.29 29.94
C TYR A 283 -8.97 4.51 28.84
N PRO A 284 -9.35 4.78 27.58
CA PRO A 284 -8.43 4.75 26.43
C PRO A 284 -7.26 5.74 26.54
N ASN A 285 -7.53 6.96 26.99
CA ASN A 285 -6.51 8.01 27.07
C ASN A 285 -5.47 7.74 28.16
N LEU A 286 -5.94 7.27 29.32
CA LEU A 286 -5.11 7.01 30.48
C LEU A 286 -4.24 5.77 30.20
N THR A 287 -4.88 4.67 29.82
CA THR A 287 -4.24 3.40 29.51
C THR A 287 -3.20 3.53 28.41
N ARG A 288 -3.47 4.27 27.32
CA ARG A 288 -2.49 4.51 26.25
C ARG A 288 -1.19 5.11 26.78
N LYS A 289 -1.28 6.13 27.64
CA LYS A 289 -0.10 6.78 28.23
C LYS A 289 0.77 5.79 29.01
N TRP A 290 0.14 4.89 29.77
CA TRP A 290 0.83 3.88 30.56
C TRP A 290 1.39 2.74 29.71
N ILE A 291 0.66 2.30 28.68
CA ILE A 291 1.13 1.30 27.70
C ILE A 291 2.37 1.82 26.97
N ASP A 292 2.30 3.03 26.41
CA ASP A 292 3.41 3.64 25.68
C ASP A 292 4.66 3.71 26.57
N SER A 293 4.51 4.16 27.82
CA SER A 293 5.64 4.21 28.76
C SER A 293 6.16 2.82 29.13
N SER A 294 5.30 1.81 29.26
CA SER A 294 5.73 0.45 29.59
C SER A 294 6.49 -0.19 28.43
N LEU A 295 6.03 0.03 27.19
CA LEU A 295 6.68 -0.46 25.97
C LEU A 295 8.04 0.23 25.75
N ASP A 296 8.12 1.54 25.97
CA ASP A 296 9.38 2.28 25.92
C ASP A 296 10.41 1.64 26.87
N LEU A 297 10.03 1.32 28.11
CA LEU A 297 10.93 0.71 29.09
C LEU A 297 11.34 -0.73 28.74
N ILE A 298 10.44 -1.52 28.13
CA ILE A 298 10.79 -2.86 27.60
C ILE A 298 11.82 -2.75 26.47
N SER A 299 11.68 -1.75 25.60
CA SER A 299 12.63 -1.56 24.50
C SER A 299 14.02 -1.20 25.02
N VAL A 300 14.11 -0.35 26.04
CA VAL A 300 15.38 0.03 26.68
C VAL A 300 16.01 -1.16 27.40
N SER A 301 15.23 -1.97 28.13
CA SER A 301 15.79 -3.14 28.84
C SER A 301 16.41 -4.16 27.88
N ASN A 302 15.79 -4.40 26.72
CA ASN A 302 16.30 -5.36 25.73
C ASN A 302 17.54 -4.84 24.96
N ILE A 303 17.86 -3.55 25.05
CA ILE A 303 19.06 -2.95 24.42
C ILE A 303 20.26 -3.00 25.38
N ALA A 304 20.01 -3.12 26.69
CA ALA A 304 21.06 -3.14 27.72
C ALA A 304 21.65 -4.55 27.97
N ASP A 305 20.99 -5.61 27.50
CA ASP A 305 21.44 -7.01 27.54
C ASP A 305 22.10 -7.45 26.21
#